data_AF-A0A955VCN2-F1
#
_entry.id   AF-A0A955VCN2-F1
#
_cell.length_a   1.000
_cell.length_b   1.000
_cell.length_c   1.000
_cell.angle_alpha   90.00
_cell.angle_beta   90.00
_cell.angle_gamma   90.00
#
_symmetry.space_group_name_H-M   'P 1'
#
loop_
_entity.id
_entity.type
_entity.pdbx_description
1 polymer ?
#
loop_
_entity_poly.entity_id
_entity_poly.type
_entity_poly.pdbx_seq_one_letter_code
_entity_poly.pdbx_strand_id
1 'polypeptide(L)'
;MSLFLPCARRAPSVAALVATLLAAAAPAAAQNGMSDDRVSLPDGPGSIGGVGENVAINPNMGSASFSVPIDLPQGATAASTPSLALAYDSGRGMGNVGIGWEIA
;
A
#
# COMPACT_ATOMS: atom_id res chain seq x y z
N MET A 1 31.90 67.47 35.33
CA MET A 1 31.46 67.04 34.00
C MET A 1 31.12 65.56 34.09
N SER A 2 30.07 65.19 34.82
CA SER A 2 28.71 65.07 34.28
C SER A 2 28.69 64.07 33.11
N LEU A 3 28.25 62.84 33.33
CA LEU A 3 26.91 62.42 32.88
C LEU A 3 26.64 60.92 33.21
N PHE A 4 25.54 60.71 33.95
CA PHE A 4 24.49 59.68 33.75
C PHE A 4 24.66 58.25 34.32
N LEU A 5 24.01 58.03 35.48
CA LEU A 5 23.05 56.93 35.69
C LEU A 5 21.84 57.12 34.74
N PRO A 6 20.91 56.16 34.52
CA PRO A 6 20.71 54.81 35.07
C PRO A 6 20.29 53.79 33.96
N CYS A 7 19.62 52.69 34.33
CA CYS A 7 18.52 52.03 33.57
C CYS A 7 18.71 50.53 33.32
N ALA A 8 18.16 49.75 34.27
CA ALA A 8 17.45 48.50 34.09
C ALA A 8 17.33 47.95 32.64
N ARG A 9 17.94 46.79 32.35
CA ARG A 9 17.48 45.99 31.19
C ARG A 9 17.78 44.49 31.20
N ARG A 10 18.32 43.89 32.28
CA ARG A 10 18.78 42.48 32.22
C ARG A 10 17.75 41.42 32.61
N ALA A 11 16.47 41.78 32.79
CA ALA A 11 15.44 40.86 33.27
C ALA A 11 14.58 40.09 32.23
N PRO A 12 14.47 40.46 30.93
CA PRO A 12 13.50 39.78 30.06
C PRO A 12 13.97 38.39 29.56
N SER A 13 15.28 38.14 29.53
CA SER A 13 15.85 36.94 28.89
C SER A 13 15.72 35.66 29.72
N VAL A 14 15.76 35.76 31.06
CA VAL A 14 15.67 34.59 31.94
C VAL A 14 14.23 34.09 32.04
N ALA A 15 13.25 34.99 32.09
CA ALA A 15 11.83 34.64 32.09
C ALA A 15 11.41 33.97 30.76
N ALA A 16 11.93 34.45 29.64
CA ALA A 16 11.68 33.85 28.33
C ALA A 16 12.31 32.45 28.19
N LEU A 17 13.49 32.22 28.76
CA LEU A 17 14.16 30.91 28.75
C LEU A 17 13.43 29.89 29.64
N VAL A 18 12.92 30.32 30.79
CA VAL A 18 12.15 29.45 31.71
C VAL A 18 10.77 29.11 31.13
N ALA A 19 10.11 30.08 30.48
CA ALA A 19 8.83 29.83 29.82
C ALA A 19 8.95 28.90 28.60
N THR A 20 10.06 28.99 27.85
CA THR A 20 10.33 28.06 26.74
C THR A 20 10.71 26.67 27.23
N LEU A 21 11.43 26.54 28.36
CA LEU A 21 11.68 25.23 28.97
C LEU A 21 10.42 24.56 29.51
N LEU A 22 9.49 25.32 30.09
CA LEU A 22 8.27 24.78 30.68
C LEU A 22 7.23 24.38 29.62
N ALA A 23 7.23 25.02 28.45
CA ALA A 23 6.37 24.67 27.31
C ALA A 23 6.81 23.38 26.57
N ALA A 24 8.03 22.87 26.84
CA ALA A 24 8.54 21.63 26.25
C ALA A 24 8.01 20.36 26.95
N ALA A 25 7.35 20.50 28.10
CA ALA A 25 6.76 19.38 28.84
C ALA A 25 5.28 19.18 28.50
N ALA A 26 4.98 18.94 27.21
CA ALA A 26 3.65 18.50 26.82
C ALA A 26 3.47 17.00 27.16
N PRO A 27 2.33 16.57 27.72
CA PRO A 27 2.07 15.15 27.92
C PRO A 27 1.83 14.50 26.55
N ALA A 28 2.70 13.57 26.16
CA ALA A 28 2.47 12.68 25.03
C ALA A 28 1.42 11.64 25.43
N ALA A 29 0.14 11.99 25.29
CA ALA A 29 -0.95 11.03 25.41
C ALA A 29 -0.93 10.13 24.17
N ALA A 30 -0.51 8.88 24.37
CA ALA A 30 -0.43 7.85 23.35
C ALA A 30 -1.78 7.68 22.64
N GLN A 31 -1.83 8.05 21.36
CA GLN A 31 -2.87 7.57 20.46
C GLN A 31 -2.58 6.09 20.20
N ASN A 32 -3.19 5.22 21.00
CA ASN A 32 -3.19 3.79 20.72
C ASN A 32 -4.08 3.59 19.48
N GLY A 33 -3.49 3.72 18.30
CA GLY A 33 -4.11 3.51 16.99
C GLY A 33 -4.46 2.05 16.74
N MET A 34 -5.21 1.46 17.66
CA MET A 34 -5.86 0.17 17.46
C MET A 34 -7.26 0.46 16.94
N SER A 35 -7.36 0.60 15.62
CA SER A 35 -8.65 0.49 14.94
C SER A 35 -9.23 -0.89 15.29
N ASP A 36 -10.48 -0.90 15.76
CA ASP A 36 -11.31 -2.09 15.96
C ASP A 36 -11.77 -2.69 14.61
N ASP A 37 -10.86 -2.72 13.63
CA ASP A 37 -11.10 -3.17 12.25
C ASP A 37 -10.52 -4.57 11.99
N ARG A 38 -10.08 -5.27 13.03
CA ARG A 38 -9.23 -6.45 12.86
C ARG A 38 -9.96 -7.76 12.65
N VAL A 39 -11.27 -7.82 12.86
CA VAL A 39 -12.02 -9.06 12.70
C VAL A 39 -13.39 -8.78 12.10
N SER A 40 -13.43 -8.45 10.81
CA SER A 40 -14.60 -8.81 10.01
C SER A 40 -14.49 -10.30 9.70
N LEU A 41 -15.56 -11.06 9.96
CA LEU A 41 -15.71 -12.33 9.28
C LEU A 41 -15.84 -12.00 7.79
N PRO A 42 -15.12 -12.70 6.90
CA PRO A 42 -15.35 -12.52 5.48
C PRO A 42 -16.83 -12.75 5.23
N ASP A 43 -17.50 -11.75 4.63
CA ASP A 43 -18.90 -11.84 4.26
C ASP A 43 -19.14 -13.16 3.51
N GLY A 44 -20.28 -13.80 3.81
CA GLY A 44 -20.61 -15.15 3.38
C GLY A 44 -20.40 -15.41 1.88
N PRO A 45 -20.38 -16.68 1.43
CA PRO A 45 -19.87 -17.10 0.12
C PRO A 45 -20.54 -16.34 -1.04
N GLY A 46 -19.96 -15.21 -1.40
CA GLY A 46 -20.44 -14.29 -2.41
C GLY A 46 -19.76 -14.63 -3.72
N SER A 47 -20.49 -15.32 -4.59
CA SER A 47 -20.08 -15.72 -5.94
C SER A 47 -18.81 -16.60 -5.96
N ILE A 48 -18.97 -17.86 -6.33
CA ILE A 48 -17.87 -18.57 -7.00
C ILE A 48 -17.69 -17.82 -8.32
N GLY A 49 -16.83 -16.80 -8.32
CA GLY A 49 -16.36 -16.15 -9.52
C GLY A 49 -15.81 -17.26 -10.40
N GLY A 50 -16.47 -17.49 -11.54
CA GLY A 50 -16.06 -18.51 -12.48
C GLY A 50 -14.62 -18.24 -12.88
N VAL A 51 -13.74 -19.21 -12.61
CA VAL A 51 -12.40 -19.22 -13.17
C VAL A 51 -12.56 -19.42 -14.68
N GLY A 52 -12.71 -18.33 -15.42
CA GLY A 52 -12.59 -18.32 -16.86
C GLY A 52 -13.89 -18.40 -17.67
N GLU A 53 -14.68 -17.33 -17.69
CA GLU A 53 -15.73 -17.17 -18.70
C GLU A 53 -15.43 -16.12 -19.78
N ASN A 54 -14.22 -15.53 -19.80
CA ASN A 54 -13.87 -14.55 -20.84
C ASN A 54 -12.91 -15.14 -21.88
N VAL A 55 -13.43 -15.96 -22.78
CA VAL A 55 -12.72 -16.36 -24.00
C VAL A 55 -12.78 -15.18 -24.96
N ALA A 56 -11.61 -14.62 -25.30
CA ALA A 56 -11.52 -13.58 -26.30
C ALA A 56 -11.30 -14.19 -27.69
N ILE A 57 -12.07 -13.75 -28.67
CA ILE A 57 -11.92 -14.20 -30.06
C ILE A 57 -11.25 -13.09 -30.86
N ASN A 58 -10.19 -13.44 -31.58
CA ASN A 58 -9.61 -12.56 -32.60
C ASN A 58 -10.22 -12.90 -33.96
N PRO A 59 -11.22 -12.14 -34.46
CA PRO A 59 -11.93 -12.48 -35.70
C PRO A 59 -11.04 -12.38 -36.95
N ASN A 60 -9.99 -11.56 -36.92
CA ASN A 60 -9.08 -11.39 -38.06
C ASN A 60 -8.15 -12.59 -38.23
N MET A 61 -7.74 -13.23 -37.13
CA MET A 61 -6.86 -14.39 -37.13
C MET A 61 -7.62 -15.71 -36.96
N GLY A 62 -8.89 -15.65 -36.55
CA GLY A 62 -9.68 -16.84 -36.20
C GLY A 62 -9.17 -17.57 -34.95
N SER A 63 -8.32 -16.93 -34.13
CA SER A 63 -7.80 -17.53 -32.90
C SER A 63 -8.69 -17.23 -31.70
N ALA A 64 -8.74 -18.18 -30.77
CA ALA A 64 -9.35 -18.01 -29.46
C ALA A 64 -8.26 -17.91 -28.42
N SER A 65 -8.37 -16.90 -27.55
CA SER A 65 -7.49 -16.72 -26.40
C SER A 65 -8.26 -16.81 -25.10
N PHE A 66 -7.60 -17.35 -24.08
CA PHE A 66 -8.18 -17.61 -22.78
C PHE A 66 -7.13 -17.38 -21.71
N SER A 67 -7.51 -16.77 -20.58
CA SER A 67 -6.58 -16.44 -19.50
C SER A 67 -7.13 -16.91 -18.16
N VAL A 68 -6.30 -17.64 -17.42
CA VAL A 68 -6.59 -18.12 -16.07
C VAL A 68 -5.59 -17.46 -15.12
N PRO A 69 -6.02 -16.47 -14.31
CA PRO A 69 -5.14 -15.86 -13.31
C PRO A 69 -4.76 -16.90 -12.25
N ILE A 70 -3.51 -16.84 -11.79
CA ILE A 70 -3.00 -17.67 -10.71
C ILE A 70 -2.90 -16.78 -9.47
N ASP A 71 -3.75 -17.05 -8.49
CA ASP A 71 -3.72 -16.32 -7.23
C ASP A 71 -2.47 -16.72 -6.44
N LEU A 72 -1.62 -15.73 -6.18
CA LEU A 72 -0.41 -15.90 -5.39
C LEU A 72 -0.58 -15.22 -4.02
N PRO A 73 -0.06 -15.84 -2.95
CA PRO A 73 -0.05 -15.20 -1.63
C PRO A 73 0.78 -13.92 -1.68
N GLN A 74 0.40 -12.92 -0.87
CA GLN A 74 1.19 -11.69 -0.77
C GLN A 74 2.61 -12.01 -0.30
N GLY A 75 3.59 -11.59 -1.10
CA GLY A 75 5.00 -11.63 -0.76
C GLY A 75 5.33 -10.74 0.44
N ALA A 76 6.56 -10.85 0.96
CA ALA A 76 7.03 -10.10 2.13
C ALA A 76 6.88 -8.58 1.99
N THR A 77 6.84 -8.07 0.76
CA THR A 77 6.42 -6.71 0.42
C THR A 77 5.38 -6.77 -0.69
N ALA A 78 4.46 -5.80 -0.75
CA ALA A 78 3.43 -5.75 -1.79
C ALA A 78 4.01 -5.75 -3.23
N ALA A 79 5.23 -5.24 -3.40
CA ALA A 79 5.95 -5.22 -4.67
C ALA A 79 6.63 -6.56 -5.05
N SER A 80 6.67 -7.54 -4.14
CA SER A 80 7.37 -8.81 -4.35
C SER A 80 6.47 -9.93 -4.88
N THR A 81 5.18 -9.67 -5.13
CA THR A 81 4.25 -10.67 -5.67
C THR A 81 4.16 -10.48 -7.19
N PRO A 82 4.69 -11.41 -8.01
CA PRO A 82 4.48 -11.34 -9.45
C PRO A 82 2.99 -11.57 -9.76
N SER A 83 2.49 -10.97 -10.82
CA SER A 83 1.21 -11.39 -11.40
C SER A 83 1.51 -12.56 -12.32
N LEU A 84 0.83 -13.69 -12.12
CA LEU A 84 1.01 -14.88 -12.94
C LEU A 84 -0.34 -15.30 -13.51
N ALA A 85 -0.37 -15.66 -14.79
CA ALA A 85 -1.55 -16.23 -15.43
C ALA A 85 -1.16 -17.35 -16.39
N LEU A 86 -2.04 -18.33 -16.51
CA LEU A 86 -1.97 -19.34 -17.55
C LEU A 86 -2.74 -18.82 -18.76
N ALA A 87 -2.03 -18.50 -19.83
CA ALA A 87 -2.60 -17.95 -21.06
C ALA A 87 -2.63 -18.99 -22.18
N TYR A 88 -3.79 -19.15 -22.80
CA TYR A 88 -4.01 -19.99 -23.97
C TYR A 88 -4.23 -19.13 -25.21
N ASP A 89 -3.66 -19.53 -26.34
CA ASP A 89 -4.05 -19.07 -27.66
C ASP A 89 -4.00 -20.24 -28.65
N SER A 90 -5.10 -20.45 -29.38
CA SER A 90 -5.24 -21.59 -30.30
C SER A 90 -4.30 -21.53 -31.51
N GLY A 91 -3.73 -20.37 -31.83
CA GLY A 91 -2.76 -20.17 -32.89
C GLY A 91 -1.31 -20.38 -32.46
N ARG A 92 -1.06 -20.66 -31.17
CA ARG A 92 0.28 -20.84 -30.63
C ARG A 92 0.74 -22.30 -30.66
N GLY A 93 2.05 -22.46 -30.81
CA GLY A 93 2.72 -23.76 -30.86
C GLY A 93 2.97 -24.37 -29.48
N MET A 94 4.00 -25.21 -29.38
CA MET A 94 4.35 -25.90 -28.14
C MET A 94 5.06 -24.97 -27.15
N GLY A 95 4.47 -24.78 -25.96
CA GLY A 95 5.04 -24.02 -24.85
C GLY A 95 5.44 -24.94 -23.69
N ASN A 96 6.04 -24.33 -22.66
CA ASN A 96 6.57 -25.06 -21.49
C ASN A 96 5.49 -25.79 -20.67
N VAL A 97 4.22 -25.42 -20.84
CA VAL A 97 3.06 -25.95 -20.12
C VAL A 97 2.05 -26.62 -21.06
N GLY A 98 2.42 -26.85 -22.33
CA GLY A 98 1.58 -27.52 -23.32
C GLY A 98 1.48 -26.75 -24.63
N ILE A 99 0.78 -27.34 -25.60
CA ILE A 99 0.51 -26.69 -26.90
C ILE A 99 -0.55 -25.61 -26.71
N GLY A 100 -0.29 -24.42 -27.23
CA GLY A 100 -1.19 -23.26 -27.12
C GLY A 100 -1.12 -22.55 -25.77
N TRP A 101 -0.45 -23.13 -24.76
CA TRP A 101 -0.40 -22.61 -23.40
C TRP A 101 0.95 -21.96 -23.05
N GLU A 102 0.91 -20.85 -22.32
CA GLU A 102 2.08 -20.25 -21.68
C GLU A 102 1.77 -19.77 -20.26
N ILE A 103 2.84 -19.50 -19.52
CA ILE A 103 2.80 -18.77 -18.26
C ILE A 103 3.17 -17.31 -18.57
N ALA A 104 2.24 -16.39 -18.33
CA ALA A 104 2.36 -14.95 -18.54
C ALA A 104 2.44 -14.18 -17.23
#